data_AF-F4R362-F1
#
_entry.id   AF-F4R362-F1
#
_cell.length_a   1.000
_cell.length_b   1.000
_cell.length_c   1.000
_cell.angle_alpha   90.00
_cell.angle_beta   90.00
_cell.angle_gamma   90.00
#
_symmetry.space_group_name_H-M   'P 1'
#
loop_
_entity.id
_entity.type
_entity.pdbx_description
1 polymer ?
#
loop_
_entity_poly.entity_id
_entity_poly.type
_entity_poly.pdbx_seq_one_letter_code
_entity_poly.pdbx_strand_id
1 'polypeptide(L)'
;HTRLAPGGILIFLTGQKAIEERKKRQSKSLIRFESRKPYTTVKVNDETSIKKSELNTDTVKVEDVQLGKDTHDAAADVDEVPMYILPLYSLLPTEEQMKVFEDPPADSQLVVIATNVAETPLTIPNIRYVIDSGRAKERHYGLSSGIQSFEIDWISEASASQRSG
;
A
#
# COMPACT_ATOMS: atom_id res chain seq x y z
N HIS A 1 -0.10 7.01 6.80
CA HIS A 1 -0.04 6.07 7.92
C HIS A 1 0.78 6.66 9.07
N THR A 2 1.94 7.25 8.82
CA THR A 2 2.86 7.93 9.77
C THR A 2 2.30 9.06 10.67
N ARG A 3 1.03 9.45 10.55
CA ARG A 3 0.41 10.55 11.34
C ARG A 3 -0.94 10.17 11.97
N LEU A 4 -1.35 8.90 11.86
CA LEU A 4 -2.66 8.43 12.32
C LEU A 4 -2.50 7.57 13.57
N ALA A 5 -3.43 7.69 14.52
CA ALA A 5 -3.47 6.83 15.70
C ALA A 5 -3.60 5.35 15.28
N PRO A 6 -3.03 4.39 16.04
CA PRO A 6 -3.02 2.99 15.68
C PRO A 6 -4.43 2.44 15.44
N GLY A 7 -4.60 1.67 14.37
CA GLY A 7 -5.89 1.14 13.92
C GLY A 7 -5.81 0.66 12.47
N GLY A 8 -6.66 -0.28 12.11
CA GLY A 8 -6.72 -0.83 10.76
C GLY A 8 -7.24 0.20 9.75
N ILE A 9 -6.75 0.07 8.51
CA ILE A 9 -7.14 0.91 7.38
C ILE A 9 -7.84 0.03 6.35
N LEU A 10 -9.05 0.41 5.95
CA LEU A 10 -9.79 -0.21 4.85
C LEU A 10 -9.76 0.71 3.63
N ILE A 11 -9.34 0.20 2.48
CA ILE A 11 -9.21 0.96 1.24
C ILE A 11 -10.13 0.36 0.17
N PHE A 12 -11.07 1.14 -0.36
CA PHE A 12 -11.95 0.72 -1.45
C PHE A 12 -11.36 1.06 -2.82
N LEU A 13 -11.13 0.03 -3.65
CA LEU A 13 -10.68 0.14 -5.04
C LEU A 13 -11.67 -0.51 -6.02
N THR A 14 -11.51 -0.16 -7.30
CA THR A 14 -12.44 -0.50 -8.37
C THR A 14 -12.42 -1.96 -8.81
N GLY A 15 -11.42 -2.76 -8.44
CA GLY A 15 -11.38 -4.18 -8.81
C GLY A 15 -10.03 -4.88 -8.60
N GLN A 16 -10.02 -6.19 -8.86
CA GLN A 16 -8.86 -7.07 -8.67
C GLN A 16 -7.56 -6.53 -9.31
N LYS A 17 -7.60 -6.09 -10.58
CA LYS A 17 -6.41 -5.58 -11.27
C LYS A 17 -5.78 -4.40 -10.52
N ALA A 18 -6.59 -3.44 -10.08
CA ALA A 18 -6.11 -2.28 -9.32
C ALA A 18 -5.50 -2.69 -7.97
N ILE A 19 -6.11 -3.68 -7.30
CA ILE A 19 -5.62 -4.23 -6.04
C ILE A 19 -4.25 -4.92 -6.24
N GLU A 20 -4.14 -5.81 -7.23
CA GLU A 20 -2.91 -6.55 -7.54
C GLU A 20 -1.77 -5.62 -7.97
N GLU A 21 -2.06 -4.63 -8.82
CA GLU A 21 -1.07 -3.62 -9.24
C GLU A 21 -0.53 -2.83 -8.05
N ARG A 22 -1.42 -2.42 -7.12
CA ARG A 22 -1.03 -1.67 -5.93
C ARG A 22 -0.22 -2.52 -4.96
N LYS A 23 -0.61 -3.79 -4.77
CA LYS A 23 0.16 -4.79 -4.00
C LYS A 23 1.58 -4.94 -4.57
N LYS A 24 1.70 -5.14 -5.89
CA LYS A 24 3.00 -5.28 -6.58
C LYS A 24 3.87 -4.04 -6.45
N ARG A 25 3.29 -2.84 -6.55
CA ARG A 25 4.02 -1.57 -6.39
C ARG A 25 4.54 -1.40 -4.96
N GLN A 26 3.74 -1.79 -3.97
CA GLN A 26 4.13 -1.69 -2.57
C GLN A 26 5.20 -2.70 -2.19
N SER A 27 5.12 -3.96 -2.65
CA SER A 27 6.19 -4.95 -2.46
C SER A 27 7.52 -4.48 -3.05
N LYS A 28 7.51 -3.84 -4.23
CA LYS A 28 8.72 -3.25 -4.82
C LYS A 28 9.27 -2.06 -4.03
N SER A 29 8.36 -1.25 -3.45
CA SER A 29 8.74 -0.13 -2.59
C SER A 29 9.32 -0.61 -1.26
N LEU A 30 8.77 -1.67 -0.68
CA LEU A 30 9.26 -2.32 0.54
C LEU A 30 10.65 -2.94 0.32
N ILE A 31 10.87 -3.65 -0.80
CA ILE A 31 12.20 -4.19 -1.18
C ILE A 31 13.23 -3.07 -1.40
N ARG A 32 12.83 -1.95 -2.02
CA ARG A 32 13.70 -0.77 -2.20
C ARG A 32 14.05 -0.11 -0.86
N PHE A 33 13.16 -0.20 0.12
CA PHE A 33 13.37 0.32 1.46
C PHE A 33 14.34 -0.56 2.27
N GLU A 34 14.18 -1.88 2.26
CA GLU A 34 15.13 -2.83 2.90
C GLU A 34 16.55 -2.76 2.33
N SER A 35 16.68 -2.40 1.04
CA SER A 35 17.98 -2.23 0.38
C SER A 35 18.73 -0.96 0.83
N ARG A 36 18.07 -0.02 1.51
CA ARG A 36 18.69 1.13 2.19
C ARG A 36 19.00 0.74 3.63
N LYS A 37 20.04 -0.06 3.85
CA LYS A 37 20.58 -0.23 5.21
C LYS A 37 20.95 1.15 5.79
N PRO A 38 20.59 1.45 7.05
CA PRO A 38 21.05 2.66 7.71
C PRO A 38 22.57 2.60 7.89
N TYR A 39 23.18 3.77 7.77
CA TYR A 39 24.60 4.05 7.94
C TYR A 39 25.24 3.19 9.05
N THR A 40 26.31 2.46 8.71
CA THR A 40 27.25 1.95 9.70
C THR A 40 27.86 3.12 10.45
N THR A 41 27.61 3.22 11.75
CA THR A 41 28.34 4.14 12.64
C THR A 41 29.81 3.74 12.62
N VAL A 42 30.63 4.50 11.89
CA VAL A 42 32.09 4.37 11.96
C VAL A 42 32.50 4.79 13.36
N LYS A 43 32.88 3.84 14.20
CA LYS A 43 33.64 4.15 15.42
C LYS A 43 35.02 4.58 14.98
N VAL A 44 35.30 5.89 15.09
CA VAL A 44 36.64 6.44 14.90
C VAL A 44 37.45 6.04 16.11
N ASN A 45 38.32 5.04 15.95
CA ASN A 45 39.45 4.83 16.84
C ASN A 45 40.70 5.17 16.06
N ASP A 46 41.42 6.19 16.55
CA ASP A 46 42.77 6.52 16.11
C ASP A 46 43.68 5.29 16.32
N GLU A 47 44.25 4.78 15.23
CA GLU A 47 45.68 4.57 15.04
C GLU A 47 45.94 3.78 13.73
N THR A 48 46.75 4.40 12.88
CA THR A 48 47.54 3.90 11.74
C THR A 48 47.42 2.41 11.30
N SER A 49 47.08 2.19 10.01
CA SER A 49 47.94 1.51 9.00
C SER A 49 47.17 0.81 7.85
N ILE A 50 47.42 1.28 6.62
CA ILE A 50 47.74 0.48 5.40
C ILE A 50 46.65 -0.36 4.69
N LYS A 51 46.45 0.04 3.40
CA LYS A 51 46.21 -0.71 2.12
C LYS A 51 44.80 -0.93 1.53
N LYS A 52 44.72 -0.39 0.30
CA LYS A 52 43.89 -0.60 -0.90
C LYS A 52 43.48 -2.04 -1.25
N SER A 53 42.32 -2.16 -1.89
CA SER A 53 42.09 -2.87 -3.18
C SER A 53 40.64 -2.61 -3.64
N GLU A 54 40.41 -1.74 -4.64
CA GLU A 54 40.20 -2.06 -6.08
C GLU A 54 38.86 -2.79 -6.36
N LEU A 55 37.83 -2.07 -6.82
CA LEU A 55 37.47 -1.75 -8.22
C LEU A 55 36.72 -2.92 -8.89
N ASN A 56 35.43 -2.72 -9.21
CA ASN A 56 35.07 -2.77 -10.62
C ASN A 56 33.83 -1.95 -10.96
N THR A 57 34.01 -1.20 -12.03
CA THR A 57 33.08 -0.36 -12.78
C THR A 57 32.10 -1.24 -13.56
N ASP A 58 30.88 -0.75 -13.79
CA ASP A 58 30.43 -0.59 -15.18
C ASP A 58 29.24 0.38 -15.30
N THR A 59 29.43 1.30 -16.25
CA THR A 59 28.56 2.39 -16.73
C THR A 59 27.20 1.87 -17.23
N VAL A 60 26.09 2.65 -17.19
CA VAL A 60 25.68 3.60 -18.25
C VAL A 60 24.76 4.69 -17.67
N LYS A 61 24.97 5.92 -18.16
CA LYS A 61 24.23 7.16 -17.87
C LYS A 61 22.81 7.16 -18.46
N VAL A 62 21.87 7.76 -17.75
CA VAL A 62 20.75 8.51 -18.35
C VAL A 62 20.62 9.82 -17.57
N GLU A 63 20.77 10.91 -18.31
CA GLU A 63 20.63 12.28 -17.83
C GLU A 63 19.14 12.59 -17.64
N ASP A 64 18.74 12.99 -16.44
CA ASP A 64 17.44 13.64 -16.22
C ASP A 64 17.64 14.90 -15.36
N VAL A 65 17.38 16.02 -16.03
CA VAL A 65 17.00 17.36 -15.59
C VAL A 65 17.01 17.64 -14.07
N GLN A 66 17.91 18.54 -13.68
CA GLN A 66 17.94 19.20 -12.37
C GLN A 66 16.66 20.05 -12.17
N LEU A 67 15.83 19.73 -11.18
CA LEU A 67 14.83 20.65 -10.65
C LEU A 67 14.96 20.76 -9.12
N GLY A 68 15.47 21.93 -8.69
CA GLY A 68 15.16 22.59 -7.42
C GLY A 68 15.27 21.78 -6.12
N LYS A 69 16.39 21.94 -5.43
CA LYS A 69 16.53 21.68 -3.99
C LYS A 69 16.12 22.95 -3.23
N ASP A 70 14.95 22.94 -2.60
CA ASP A 70 14.57 23.87 -1.53
C ASP A 70 14.05 23.00 -0.36
N THR A 71 14.93 22.73 0.62
CA THR A 71 15.02 23.36 1.95
C THR A 71 14.16 22.64 3.01
N HIS A 72 14.87 21.95 3.89
CA HIS A 72 14.58 21.68 5.31
C HIS A 72 13.10 21.67 5.74
N ASP A 73 12.59 20.46 5.98
CA ASP A 73 11.78 20.24 7.17
C ASP A 73 12.28 18.98 7.88
N ALA A 74 12.57 19.15 9.16
CA ALA A 74 13.12 18.14 10.05
C ALA A 74 12.23 16.89 10.06
N ALA A 75 12.73 15.81 9.45
CA ALA A 75 12.17 14.49 9.68
C ALA A 75 12.58 14.08 11.10
N ALA A 76 11.73 14.44 12.07
CA ALA A 76 11.66 13.73 13.33
C ALA A 76 11.64 12.22 13.03
N ASP A 77 12.37 11.44 13.82
CA ASP A 77 12.35 9.98 13.78
C ASP A 77 10.90 9.51 13.98
N VAL A 78 10.16 9.35 12.88
CA VAL A 78 8.84 8.73 12.90
C VAL A 78 9.11 7.25 12.78
N ASP A 79 8.95 6.52 13.88
CA ASP A 79 8.92 5.06 13.88
C ASP A 79 7.93 4.61 12.79
N GLU A 80 8.45 4.16 11.65
CA GLU A 80 7.64 3.67 10.54
C GLU A 80 7.05 2.31 10.96
N VAL A 81 5.80 2.34 11.42
CA VAL A 81 5.04 1.12 11.76
C VAL A 81 4.92 0.27 10.49
N PRO A 82 5.42 -0.98 10.48
CA PRO A 82 5.29 -1.87 9.32
C PRO A 82 3.82 -2.09 8.95
N MET A 83 3.52 -2.12 7.65
CA MET A 83 2.16 -2.30 7.15
C MET A 83 1.91 -3.75 6.75
N TYR A 84 0.85 -4.36 7.29
CA TYR A 84 0.38 -5.69 6.89
C TYR A 84 -0.79 -5.56 5.90
N ILE A 85 -0.51 -5.78 4.62
CA ILE A 85 -1.46 -5.48 3.53
C ILE A 85 -2.13 -6.75 3.02
N LEU A 86 -3.47 -6.79 3.09
CA LEU A 86 -4.27 -7.91 2.62
C LEU A 86 -5.24 -7.48 1.50
N PRO A 87 -5.31 -8.21 0.37
CA PRO A 87 -6.33 -7.99 -0.64
C PRO A 87 -7.66 -8.64 -0.22
N LEU A 88 -8.79 -8.05 -0.62
CA LEU A 88 -10.12 -8.64 -0.44
C LEU A 88 -11.00 -8.41 -1.68
N TYR A 89 -11.27 -9.47 -2.43
CA TYR A 89 -12.13 -9.43 -3.62
C TYR A 89 -12.77 -10.80 -3.86
N SER A 90 -13.85 -10.85 -4.65
CA SER A 90 -14.72 -12.04 -4.74
C SER A 90 -14.03 -13.31 -5.24
N LEU A 91 -13.02 -13.18 -6.10
CA LEU A 91 -12.26 -14.29 -6.67
C LEU A 91 -11.14 -14.81 -5.75
N LEU A 92 -10.92 -14.18 -4.60
CA LEU A 92 -9.88 -14.58 -3.66
C LEU A 92 -10.25 -15.92 -2.99
N PRO A 93 -9.34 -16.89 -2.81
CA PRO A 93 -9.63 -18.13 -2.09
C PRO A 93 -10.13 -17.84 -0.67
N THR A 94 -11.06 -18.66 -0.17
CA THR A 94 -11.65 -18.48 1.17
C THR A 94 -10.59 -18.39 2.27
N GLU A 95 -9.56 -19.25 2.21
CA GLU A 95 -8.44 -19.21 3.16
C GLU A 95 -7.71 -17.87 3.19
N GLU A 96 -7.57 -17.20 2.05
CA GLU A 96 -6.95 -15.87 1.98
C GLU A 96 -7.92 -14.76 2.41
N GLN A 97 -9.22 -14.90 2.15
CA GLN A 97 -10.23 -13.98 2.68
C GLN A 97 -10.26 -14.02 4.21
N MET A 98 -10.12 -15.20 4.82
CA MET A 98 -10.18 -15.35 6.27
C MET A 98 -9.03 -14.65 7.01
N LYS A 99 -7.89 -14.41 6.35
CA LYS A 99 -6.73 -13.70 6.93
C LYS A 99 -7.07 -12.27 7.36
N VAL A 100 -8.11 -11.64 6.78
CA VAL A 100 -8.50 -10.28 7.19
C VAL A 100 -9.13 -10.24 8.59
N PHE A 101 -9.54 -11.39 9.14
CA PHE A 101 -10.04 -11.51 10.51
C PHE A 101 -8.99 -11.95 11.51
N GLU A 102 -7.81 -12.34 11.03
CA GLU A 102 -6.69 -12.70 11.89
C GLU A 102 -6.02 -11.44 12.40
N ASP A 103 -5.49 -11.50 13.62
CA ASP A 103 -4.72 -10.40 14.16
C ASP A 103 -3.46 -10.17 13.32
N PRO A 104 -3.13 -8.91 12.97
CA PRO A 104 -1.93 -8.62 12.22
C PRO A 104 -0.68 -8.98 13.04
N PRO A 105 0.46 -9.26 12.38
CA PRO A 105 1.72 -9.49 13.07
C PRO A 105 2.07 -8.36 14.06
N ALA A 106 2.82 -8.69 15.10
CA ALA A 106 3.22 -7.74 16.13
C ALA A 106 3.84 -6.46 15.53
N ASP A 107 3.51 -5.33 16.14
CA ASP A 107 3.95 -3.99 15.75
C ASP A 107 3.59 -3.59 14.31
N SER A 108 2.61 -4.25 13.67
CA SER A 108 2.16 -3.91 12.32
C SER A 108 0.75 -3.35 12.25
N GLN A 109 0.54 -2.43 11.32
CA GLN A 109 -0.77 -1.84 11.04
C GLN A 109 -1.47 -2.63 9.93
N LEU A 110 -2.66 -3.15 10.21
CA LEU A 110 -3.50 -3.84 9.22
C LEU A 110 -3.98 -2.84 8.15
N VAL A 111 -3.77 -3.20 6.88
CA VAL A 111 -4.26 -2.46 5.71
C VAL A 111 -5.00 -3.43 4.80
N VAL A 112 -6.31 -3.32 4.72
CA VAL A 112 -7.13 -4.13 3.82
C VAL A 112 -7.44 -3.32 2.56
N ILE A 113 -7.14 -3.88 1.40
CA ILE A 113 -7.48 -3.29 0.10
C ILE A 113 -8.60 -4.12 -0.50
N ALA A 114 -9.81 -3.58 -0.51
CA ALA A 114 -11.01 -4.30 -0.86
C ALA A 114 -11.75 -3.72 -2.07
N THR A 115 -12.58 -4.54 -2.71
CA THR A 115 -13.67 -4.08 -3.58
C THR A 115 -14.96 -3.89 -2.76
N ASN A 116 -16.08 -3.67 -3.44
CA ASN A 116 -17.44 -3.70 -2.87
C ASN A 116 -17.78 -4.98 -2.07
N VAL A 117 -16.96 -6.02 -2.07
CA VAL A 117 -17.13 -7.18 -1.17
C VAL A 117 -17.13 -6.74 0.29
N ALA A 118 -16.33 -5.73 0.64
CA ALA A 118 -16.29 -5.18 2.01
C ALA A 118 -17.50 -4.29 2.36
N GLU A 119 -18.44 -4.06 1.45
CA GLU A 119 -19.70 -3.33 1.71
C GLU A 119 -20.76 -4.23 2.37
N THR A 120 -20.56 -5.56 2.27
CA THR A 120 -21.38 -6.54 3.00
C THR A 120 -21.14 -6.46 4.51
N PRO A 121 -22.05 -6.98 5.37
CA PRO A 121 -21.93 -6.91 6.84
C PRO A 121 -20.83 -7.83 7.39
N LEU A 122 -19.61 -7.63 6.91
CA LEU A 122 -18.40 -8.32 7.26
C LEU A 122 -17.56 -7.38 8.13
N THR A 123 -17.73 -7.45 9.43
CA THR A 123 -17.00 -6.58 10.36
C THR A 123 -15.55 -7.04 10.45
N ILE A 124 -14.67 -6.36 9.72
CA ILE A 124 -13.23 -6.54 9.86
C ILE A 124 -12.82 -5.92 11.20
N PRO A 125 -12.18 -6.66 12.11
CA PRO A 125 -11.83 -6.14 13.42
C PRO A 125 -10.84 -4.97 13.29
N ASN A 126 -10.94 -4.04 14.25
CA ASN A 126 -9.98 -2.95 14.43
C ASN A 126 -9.87 -1.94 13.27
N ILE A 127 -10.77 -1.91 12.30
CA ILE A 127 -10.80 -0.86 11.28
C ILE A 127 -11.19 0.48 11.94
N ARG A 128 -10.31 1.48 11.80
CA ARG A 128 -10.53 2.85 12.30
C ARG A 128 -10.61 3.87 11.19
N TYR A 129 -10.04 3.56 10.03
CA TYR A 129 -9.98 4.47 8.89
C TYR A 129 -10.50 3.79 7.64
N VAL A 130 -11.36 4.49 6.93
CA VAL A 130 -11.80 4.10 5.59
C VAL A 130 -11.27 5.12 4.59
N ILE A 131 -10.67 4.61 3.51
CA ILE A 131 -10.24 5.40 2.36
C ILE A 131 -11.02 4.89 1.16
N ASP A 132 -11.97 5.69 0.68
CA ASP A 132 -12.76 5.34 -0.50
C ASP A 132 -12.33 6.17 -1.72
N SER A 133 -12.21 5.51 -2.86
CA SER A 133 -12.01 6.16 -4.15
C SER A 133 -13.31 6.69 -4.77
N GLY A 134 -14.47 6.32 -4.20
CA GLY A 134 -15.80 6.73 -4.66
C GLY A 134 -16.22 6.06 -5.98
N ARG A 135 -15.43 5.08 -6.47
CA ARG A 135 -15.69 4.38 -7.72
C ARG A 135 -15.78 2.88 -7.49
N ALA A 136 -16.66 2.23 -8.23
CA ALA A 136 -16.80 0.78 -8.21
C ALA A 136 -16.95 0.26 -9.64
N LYS A 137 -16.55 -1.00 -9.84
CA LYS A 137 -16.86 -1.71 -11.08
C LYS A 137 -18.14 -2.49 -10.89
N GLU A 138 -19.19 -2.05 -11.56
CA GLU A 138 -20.53 -2.61 -11.43
C GLU A 138 -20.99 -3.24 -12.74
N ARG A 139 -21.97 -4.14 -12.61
CA ARG A 139 -22.59 -4.83 -13.74
C ARG A 139 -23.65 -3.91 -14.34
N HIS A 140 -23.44 -3.46 -15.57
CA HIS A 140 -24.42 -2.68 -16.31
C HIS A 140 -25.15 -3.57 -17.32
N TYR A 141 -26.47 -3.39 -17.44
CA TYR A 141 -27.30 -4.14 -18.39
C TYR A 141 -27.92 -3.19 -19.40
N GLY A 142 -27.49 -3.29 -20.66
CA GLY A 142 -28.06 -2.51 -21.75
C GLY A 142 -29.41 -3.07 -22.15
N LEU A 143 -30.51 -2.38 -21.81
CA LEU A 143 -31.87 -2.81 -22.16
C LEU A 143 -32.09 -2.88 -23.68
N SER A 144 -31.40 -2.05 -24.45
CA SER A 144 -31.51 -2.00 -25.92
C SER A 144 -30.65 -3.05 -26.63
N SER A 145 -29.49 -3.40 -26.08
CA SER A 145 -28.56 -4.38 -26.68
C SER A 145 -28.73 -5.78 -26.12
N GLY A 146 -29.35 -5.93 -24.94
CA GLY A 146 -29.40 -7.18 -24.18
C GLY A 146 -28.05 -7.62 -23.62
N ILE A 147 -27.01 -6.80 -23.77
CA ILE A 147 -25.64 -7.14 -23.38
C ILE A 147 -25.40 -6.67 -21.95
N GLN A 148 -24.72 -7.53 -21.20
CA GLN A 148 -24.20 -7.22 -19.88
C GLN A 148 -22.72 -6.85 -19.97
N SER A 149 -22.37 -5.66 -19.49
CA SER A 149 -21.00 -5.17 -19.38
C SER A 149 -20.62 -4.96 -17.91
N PHE A 150 -19.31 -4.84 -17.64
CA PHE A 150 -18.80 -4.39 -16.35
C PHE A 150 -18.04 -3.08 -16.54
N GLU A 151 -18.58 -2.00 -15.98
CA GLU A 151 -18.08 -0.63 -16.18
C GLU A 151 -17.70 0.00 -14.84
N ILE A 152 -16.74 0.93 -14.87
CA ILE A 152 -16.28 1.62 -13.65
C ILE A 152 -17.01 2.96 -13.57
N ASP A 153 -17.91 3.09 -12.61
CA ASP A 153 -18.70 4.30 -12.37
C ASP A 153 -18.57 4.79 -10.92
N TRP A 154 -19.17 5.93 -10.64
CA TRP A 154 -19.35 6.47 -9.30
C TRP A 154 -20.32 5.61 -8.50
N ILE A 155 -20.01 5.43 -7.21
CA ILE A 155 -20.90 4.72 -6.30
C ILE A 155 -22.10 5.59 -5.94
N SER A 156 -23.20 4.94 -5.54
CA SER A 156 -24.35 5.64 -4.97
C SER A 156 -24.00 6.30 -3.63
N GLU A 157 -24.78 7.32 -3.26
CA GLU A 157 -24.67 7.94 -1.93
C GLU A 157 -24.90 6.92 -0.80
N ALA A 158 -25.82 5.97 -1.00
CA ALA A 158 -26.08 4.88 -0.06
C ALA A 158 -24.83 3.99 0.12
N SER A 159 -24.16 3.62 -0.97
CA SER A 159 -22.90 2.86 -0.92
C SER A 159 -21.79 3.64 -0.24
N ALA A 160 -21.66 4.95 -0.51
CA ALA A 160 -20.69 5.79 0.18
C ALA A 160 -20.95 5.83 1.70
N SER A 161 -22.22 5.95 2.11
CA SER A 161 -22.61 5.90 3.51
C SER A 161 -22.28 4.56 4.16
N GLN A 162 -22.55 3.44 3.47
CA GLN A 162 -22.22 2.10 3.98
C GLN A 162 -20.72 1.90 4.15
N ARG A 163 -19.90 2.39 3.21
CA ARG A 163 -18.45 2.29 3.29
C ARG A 163 -17.86 3.12 4.41
N SER A 164 -18.49 4.24 4.77
CA SER A 164 -18.02 5.11 5.86
C SER A 164 -18.36 4.63 7.27
N GLY A 165 -19.32 3.69 7.39
CA GLY A 165 -19.80 3.14 8.66
C GLY A 165 -18.91 2.05 9.21
#